data_AF-A0A2S7WS64-F1
#
_entry.id   AF-A0A2S7WS64-F1
#
_cell.length_a   1.000
_cell.length_b   1.000
_cell.length_c   1.000
_cell.angle_alpha   90.00
_cell.angle_beta   90.00
_cell.angle_gamma   90.00
#
_symmetry.space_group_name_H-M   'P 1'
#
loop_
_entity.id
_entity.type
_entity.pdbx_description
1 polymer ?
#
loop_
_entity_poly.entity_id
_entity_poly.type
_entity_poly.pdbx_seq_one_letter_code
_entity_poly.pdbx_strand_id
1 'polypeptide(L)'
;MKYFSFYLLLLIFSCSTKTEILKSEEIIAKSIQKHDPKNQWSTASFEVHIQEPRVKNPERFSIVKLNNENGSFELQRNRDASISKHSIDENGIAKTLLDDKISTDSLLIKKYRLDPERNFGYKRFYQLLLGLPMSLQDEKIALKDKVEEVIFNDKNAYKLSVELEKPMFSKNWNLYFSVDDFTLLGIEIIFPDDATKGERLLFDGEIKISNIISPRMRHWYELDNTYSGSDIILREVK
;
A
#
# COMPACT_ATOMS: atom_id res chain seq x y z
N MET A 1 -79.92 -9.74 -7.60
CA MET A 1 -78.52 -10.07 -7.93
C MET A 1 -77.63 -9.04 -7.25
N LYS A 2 -76.95 -9.42 -6.15
CA LYS A 2 -76.08 -8.53 -5.37
C LYS A 2 -74.64 -8.73 -5.86
N TYR A 3 -74.04 -7.70 -6.46
CA TYR A 3 -72.63 -7.73 -6.86
C TYR A 3 -71.76 -7.42 -5.63
N PHE A 4 -70.98 -8.40 -5.20
CA PHE A 4 -70.04 -8.30 -4.09
C PHE A 4 -68.74 -7.70 -4.63
N SER A 5 -68.51 -6.42 -4.37
CA SER A 5 -67.29 -5.70 -4.78
C SER A 5 -66.15 -6.05 -3.82
N PHE A 6 -65.21 -6.88 -4.26
CA PHE A 6 -64.02 -7.25 -3.50
C PHE A 6 -62.93 -6.19 -3.71
N TYR A 7 -62.78 -5.26 -2.75
CA TYR A 7 -61.66 -4.32 -2.73
C TYR A 7 -60.39 -5.05 -2.25
N LEU A 8 -59.46 -5.31 -3.17
CA LEU A 8 -58.13 -5.81 -2.86
C LEU A 8 -57.26 -4.65 -2.36
N LEU A 9 -57.06 -4.58 -1.05
CA LEU A 9 -56.18 -3.61 -0.40
C LEU A 9 -54.72 -4.06 -0.58
N LEU A 10 -54.00 -3.47 -1.54
CA LEU A 10 -52.55 -3.66 -1.69
C LEU A 10 -51.82 -2.93 -0.54
N LEU A 11 -51.34 -3.70 0.45
CA LEU A 11 -50.41 -3.24 1.47
C LEU A 11 -49.02 -3.08 0.86
N ILE A 12 -48.68 -1.84 0.49
CA ILE A 12 -47.32 -1.47 0.05
C ILE A 12 -46.44 -1.37 1.30
N PHE A 13 -45.82 -2.48 1.71
CA PHE A 13 -44.77 -2.46 2.72
C PHE A 13 -43.56 -1.73 2.13
N SER A 14 -43.45 -0.43 2.40
CA SER A 14 -42.21 0.32 2.17
C SER A 14 -41.18 -0.18 3.18
N CYS A 15 -40.39 -1.17 2.78
CA CYS A 15 -39.21 -1.58 3.53
C CYS A 15 -38.18 -0.46 3.41
N SER A 16 -38.16 0.47 4.37
CA SER A 16 -37.07 1.43 4.50
C SER A 16 -35.83 0.66 4.94
N THR A 17 -35.04 0.15 3.99
CA THR A 17 -33.70 -0.33 4.30
C THR A 17 -32.92 0.88 4.77
N LYS A 18 -32.69 1.00 6.08
CA LYS A 18 -31.68 1.92 6.59
C LYS A 18 -30.37 1.43 5.99
N THR A 19 -29.77 2.21 5.10
CA THR A 19 -28.41 1.99 4.65
C THR A 19 -27.54 2.03 5.90
N GLU A 20 -27.04 0.87 6.32
CA GLU A 20 -26.10 0.78 7.42
C GLU A 20 -24.82 1.48 6.99
N ILE A 21 -24.42 2.50 7.75
CA ILE A 21 -23.18 3.22 7.49
C ILE A 21 -22.05 2.24 7.85
N LEU A 22 -21.34 1.75 6.83
CA LEU A 22 -20.19 0.86 7.02
C LEU A 22 -19.13 1.55 7.87
N LYS A 23 -18.57 0.80 8.82
CA LYS A 23 -17.46 1.27 9.66
C LYS A 23 -16.13 1.11 8.94
N SER A 24 -15.15 1.93 9.33
CA SER A 24 -13.80 1.90 8.76
C SER A 24 -13.15 0.50 8.88
N GLU A 25 -13.31 -0.16 10.01
CA GLU A 25 -12.80 -1.50 10.29
C GLU A 25 -13.41 -2.55 9.35
N GLU A 26 -14.71 -2.44 9.06
CA GLU A 26 -15.42 -3.37 8.19
C GLU A 26 -14.95 -3.23 6.74
N ILE A 27 -14.71 -2.01 6.27
CA ILE A 27 -14.17 -1.74 4.93
C ILE A 27 -12.75 -2.31 4.79
N ILE A 28 -11.88 -2.09 5.78
CA ILE A 28 -10.53 -2.64 5.80
C ILE A 28 -10.58 -4.17 5.81
N ALA A 29 -11.42 -4.78 6.66
CA ALA A 29 -11.55 -6.23 6.73
C ALA A 29 -12.03 -6.85 5.41
N LYS A 30 -13.03 -6.24 4.76
CA LYS A 30 -13.51 -6.67 3.43
C LYS A 30 -12.41 -6.53 2.37
N SER A 31 -11.64 -5.45 2.42
CA SER A 31 -10.52 -5.24 1.50
C SER A 31 -9.41 -6.29 1.72
N ILE A 32 -9.04 -6.57 2.97
CA ILE A 32 -8.08 -7.62 3.32
C ILE A 32 -8.55 -8.99 2.79
N GLN A 33 -9.81 -9.35 3.02
CA GLN A 33 -10.38 -10.61 2.53
C GLN A 33 -10.35 -10.72 0.99
N LYS A 34 -10.51 -9.59 0.28
CA LYS A 34 -10.37 -9.55 -1.18
C LYS A 34 -8.92 -9.79 -1.63
N HIS A 35 -7.96 -9.12 -1.01
CA HIS A 35 -6.55 -9.17 -1.44
C HIS A 35 -5.82 -10.44 -0.97
N ASP A 36 -6.17 -10.95 0.21
CA ASP A 36 -5.55 -12.10 0.84
C ASP A 36 -6.61 -13.04 1.44
N PRO A 37 -7.37 -13.77 0.60
CA PRO A 37 -8.49 -14.60 1.06
C PRO A 37 -8.06 -15.79 1.93
N LYS A 38 -6.76 -16.10 1.95
CA LYS A 38 -6.17 -17.21 2.69
C LYS A 38 -5.36 -16.74 3.91
N ASN A 39 -5.36 -15.44 4.20
CA ASN A 39 -4.65 -14.83 5.33
C ASN A 39 -3.17 -15.25 5.40
N GLN A 40 -2.47 -15.14 4.27
CA GLN A 40 -1.08 -15.57 4.07
C GLN A 40 -0.07 -14.42 4.24
N TRP A 41 -0.51 -13.16 4.40
CA TRP A 41 0.40 -12.02 4.53
C TRP A 41 1.44 -12.21 5.64
N SER A 42 1.03 -12.65 6.82
CA SER A 42 1.93 -12.81 7.98
C SER A 42 3.04 -13.84 7.77
N THR A 43 2.86 -14.78 6.84
CA THR A 43 3.86 -15.81 6.48
C THR A 43 4.39 -15.67 5.05
N ALA A 44 4.05 -14.56 4.38
CA ALA A 44 4.46 -14.33 3.00
C ALA A 44 5.99 -14.25 2.90
N SER A 45 6.55 -14.94 1.89
CA SER A 45 7.96 -14.90 1.56
C SER A 45 8.11 -14.83 0.05
N PHE A 46 8.59 -13.70 -0.46
CA PHE A 46 8.66 -13.45 -1.89
C PHE A 46 9.90 -12.64 -2.27
N GLU A 47 10.22 -12.71 -3.56
CA GLU A 47 11.17 -11.83 -4.23
C GLU A 47 10.47 -11.16 -5.42
N VAL A 48 10.56 -9.84 -5.53
CA VAL A 48 9.92 -9.09 -6.63
C VAL A 48 10.90 -8.14 -7.30
N HIS A 49 10.83 -8.07 -8.62
CA HIS A 49 11.53 -7.06 -9.41
C HIS A 49 10.58 -5.90 -9.71
N ILE A 50 10.94 -4.72 -9.21
CA ILE A 50 10.19 -3.48 -9.32
C ILE A 50 10.98 -2.51 -10.21
N GLN A 51 10.40 -2.09 -11.33
CA GLN A 51 10.87 -0.92 -12.06
C GLN A 51 10.32 0.32 -11.39
N GLU A 52 11.18 1.29 -11.08
CA GLU A 52 10.82 2.46 -10.28
C GLU A 52 11.16 3.77 -11.02
N PRO A 53 10.71 3.96 -12.28
CA PRO A 53 11.05 5.15 -13.06
C PRO A 53 10.66 6.41 -12.29
N ARG A 54 11.61 7.34 -12.19
CA ARG A 54 11.40 8.69 -11.64
C ARG A 54 11.77 9.71 -12.72
N VAL A 55 11.19 10.90 -12.65
CA VAL A 55 11.45 11.99 -13.62
C VAL A 55 12.95 12.27 -13.78
N LYS A 56 13.72 12.21 -12.69
CA LYS A 56 15.18 12.45 -12.69
C LYS A 56 16.02 11.17 -12.86
N ASN A 57 15.43 9.99 -12.72
CA ASN A 57 16.13 8.71 -12.81
C ASN A 57 15.19 7.65 -13.42
N PRO A 58 15.05 7.62 -14.75
CA PRO A 58 14.06 6.78 -15.42
C PRO A 58 14.41 5.29 -15.39
N GLU A 59 15.68 4.93 -15.20
CA GLU A 59 16.18 3.55 -15.23
C GLU A 59 16.29 2.91 -13.83
N ARG A 60 15.76 3.57 -12.80
CA ARG A 60 15.80 3.04 -11.44
C ARG A 60 15.00 1.74 -11.35
N PHE A 61 15.57 0.75 -10.70
CA PHE A 61 14.90 -0.49 -10.31
C PHE A 61 15.28 -0.90 -8.88
N SER A 62 14.46 -1.77 -8.32
CA SER A 62 14.74 -2.48 -7.09
C SER A 62 14.37 -3.96 -7.23
N ILE A 63 15.18 -4.84 -6.65
CA ILE A 63 14.81 -6.24 -6.37
C ILE A 63 14.63 -6.33 -4.87
N VAL A 64 13.44 -6.73 -4.45
CA VAL A 64 13.06 -6.79 -3.03
C VAL A 64 12.76 -8.22 -2.68
N LYS A 65 13.53 -8.76 -1.74
CA LYS A 65 13.25 -10.02 -1.07
C LYS A 65 12.74 -9.73 0.34
N LEU A 66 11.61 -10.31 0.69
CA LEU A 66 10.96 -10.05 1.96
C LEU A 66 10.34 -11.35 2.48
N ASN A 67 10.56 -11.63 3.75
CA ASN A 67 9.95 -12.73 4.46
C ASN A 67 9.32 -12.21 5.76
N ASN A 68 7.99 -12.26 5.84
CA ASN A 68 7.23 -11.79 6.99
C ASN A 68 7.30 -12.75 8.18
N GLU A 69 7.54 -14.05 7.95
CA GLU A 69 7.60 -15.07 9.00
C GLU A 69 8.86 -14.94 9.86
N ASN A 70 10.04 -14.84 9.22
CA ASN A 70 11.33 -14.71 9.93
C ASN A 70 11.86 -13.28 9.97
N GLY A 71 11.19 -12.33 9.31
CA GLY A 71 11.57 -10.93 9.29
C GLY A 71 12.81 -10.58 8.46
N SER A 72 13.34 -11.51 7.65
CA SER A 72 14.46 -11.21 6.76
C SER A 72 14.05 -10.30 5.60
N PHE A 73 15.01 -9.50 5.15
CA PHE A 73 14.80 -8.51 4.09
C PHE A 73 16.08 -8.33 3.27
N GLU A 74 15.94 -8.18 1.96
CA GLU A 74 16.99 -7.71 1.07
C GLU A 74 16.42 -6.73 0.03
N LEU A 75 17.15 -5.64 -0.21
CA LEU A 75 16.90 -4.68 -1.26
C LEU A 75 18.18 -4.54 -2.09
N GLN A 76 18.11 -4.95 -3.35
CA GLN A 76 19.11 -4.61 -4.36
C GLN A 76 18.57 -3.47 -5.23
N ARG A 77 19.41 -2.48 -5.56
CA ARG A 77 19.01 -1.35 -6.41
C ARG A 77 20.18 -0.78 -7.18
N ASN A 78 19.91 -0.24 -8.37
CA ASN A 78 20.89 0.53 -9.11
C ASN A 78 21.01 1.98 -8.61
N ARG A 79 22.24 2.48 -8.65
CA ARG A 79 22.61 3.87 -8.41
C ARG A 79 23.76 4.20 -9.35
N ASP A 80 23.51 5.03 -10.36
CA ASP A 80 24.45 5.24 -11.46
C ASP A 80 24.83 3.89 -12.10
N ALA A 81 26.13 3.60 -12.23
CA ALA A 81 26.66 2.33 -12.72
C ALA A 81 26.84 1.25 -11.63
N SER A 82 26.56 1.56 -10.36
CA SER A 82 26.77 0.64 -9.24
C SER A 82 25.46 0.06 -8.72
N ILE A 83 25.58 -1.08 -8.04
CA ILE A 83 24.50 -1.76 -7.35
C ILE A 83 24.73 -1.67 -5.84
N SER A 84 23.75 -1.15 -5.10
CA SER A 84 23.73 -1.25 -3.65
C SER A 84 22.80 -2.38 -3.21
N LYS A 85 23.25 -3.20 -2.25
CA LYS A 85 22.48 -4.28 -1.63
C LYS A 85 22.37 -4.01 -0.14
N HIS A 86 21.15 -3.97 0.36
CA HIS A 86 20.79 -3.68 1.75
C HIS A 86 20.07 -4.89 2.32
N SER A 87 20.56 -5.50 3.39
CA SER A 87 19.96 -6.70 3.96
C SER A 87 19.77 -6.62 5.47
N ILE A 88 18.78 -7.37 5.97
CA ILE A 88 18.56 -7.71 7.38
C ILE A 88 18.34 -9.23 7.39
N ASP A 89 19.14 -9.96 8.16
CA ASP A 89 18.96 -11.41 8.31
C ASP A 89 17.87 -11.76 9.36
N GLU A 90 17.59 -13.04 9.52
CA GLU A 90 16.61 -13.56 10.48
C GLU A 90 16.96 -13.27 11.95
N ASN A 91 18.23 -12.93 12.25
CA ASN A 91 18.67 -12.51 13.58
C ASN A 91 18.60 -10.99 13.76
N GLY A 92 18.13 -10.26 12.75
CA GLY A 92 18.02 -8.80 12.77
C GLY A 92 19.33 -8.07 12.47
N ILE A 93 20.37 -8.75 11.98
CA ILE A 93 21.67 -8.14 11.67
C ILE A 93 21.59 -7.45 10.32
N ALA A 94 21.82 -6.13 10.32
CA ALA A 94 21.82 -5.33 9.11
C ALA A 94 23.20 -5.30 8.43
N LYS A 95 23.22 -5.41 7.10
CA LYS A 95 24.43 -5.32 6.28
C LYS A 95 24.17 -4.55 4.99
N THR A 96 25.18 -3.84 4.51
CA THR A 96 25.11 -3.16 3.21
C THR A 96 26.35 -3.43 2.37
N LEU A 97 26.14 -3.63 1.07
CA LEU A 97 27.19 -3.84 0.07
C LEU A 97 27.03 -2.83 -1.08
N LEU A 98 28.16 -2.43 -1.66
CA LEU A 98 28.27 -1.74 -2.94
C LEU A 98 29.06 -2.64 -3.88
N ASP A 99 28.46 -3.01 -5.01
CA ASP A 99 29.07 -3.92 -5.99
C ASP A 99 29.64 -5.19 -5.32
N ASP A 100 28.79 -5.80 -4.48
CA ASP A 100 29.03 -6.98 -3.64
C ASP A 100 30.19 -6.89 -2.63
N LYS A 101 30.65 -5.66 -2.33
CA LYS A 101 31.71 -5.41 -1.34
C LYS A 101 31.25 -4.47 -0.23
N ILE A 102 31.79 -4.65 0.97
CA ILE A 102 31.62 -3.68 2.06
C ILE A 102 32.48 -2.48 1.72
N SER A 103 31.86 -1.30 1.62
CA SER A 103 32.59 -0.04 1.48
C SER A 103 33.02 0.48 2.85
N THR A 104 34.31 0.79 3.00
CA THR A 104 34.85 1.51 4.18
C THR A 104 35.11 2.99 3.89
N ASP A 105 35.00 3.41 2.64
CA ASP A 105 35.13 4.81 2.23
C ASP A 105 33.87 5.61 2.63
N SER A 106 34.05 6.63 3.47
CA SER A 106 32.98 7.47 3.99
C SER A 106 32.26 8.29 2.90
N LEU A 107 32.97 8.68 1.83
CA LEU A 107 32.38 9.37 0.69
C LEU A 107 31.46 8.46 -0.10
N LEU A 108 31.88 7.21 -0.33
CA LEU A 108 31.04 6.20 -0.98
C LEU A 108 29.84 5.83 -0.11
N ILE A 109 30.05 5.64 1.20
CA ILE A 109 28.96 5.36 2.16
C ILE A 109 27.91 6.47 2.10
N LYS A 110 28.32 7.74 2.09
CA LYS A 110 27.39 8.88 2.00
C LYS A 110 26.71 8.95 0.63
N LYS A 111 27.46 8.83 -0.46
CA LYS A 111 26.95 8.93 -1.84
C LYS A 111 25.90 7.85 -2.13
N TYR A 112 26.20 6.60 -1.80
CA TYR A 112 25.34 5.45 -2.08
C TYR A 112 24.39 5.12 -0.92
N ARG A 113 24.43 5.89 0.17
CA ARG A 113 23.61 5.73 1.38
C ARG A 113 23.75 4.34 2.00
N LEU A 114 24.99 3.90 2.22
CA LEU A 114 25.32 2.51 2.57
C LEU A 114 25.25 2.20 4.08
N ASP A 115 24.76 3.12 4.90
CA ASP A 115 24.60 2.91 6.34
C ASP A 115 23.59 1.77 6.63
N PRO A 116 24.00 0.67 7.30
CA PRO A 116 23.13 -0.47 7.62
C PRO A 116 21.88 -0.09 8.43
N GLU A 117 21.91 0.94 9.26
CA GLU A 117 20.75 1.38 10.06
C GLU A 117 19.56 1.79 9.17
N ARG A 118 19.83 2.21 7.93
CA ARG A 118 18.79 2.56 6.96
C ARG A 118 17.97 1.36 6.50
N ASN A 119 18.49 0.15 6.66
CA ASN A 119 17.85 -1.06 6.15
C ASN A 119 16.52 -1.32 6.84
N PHE A 120 16.38 -0.95 8.12
CA PHE A 120 15.11 -1.08 8.86
C PHE A 120 14.01 -0.18 8.26
N GLY A 121 14.38 1.03 7.86
CA GLY A 121 13.46 1.94 7.16
C GLY A 121 13.06 1.41 5.78
N TYR A 122 14.00 0.84 5.01
CA TYR A 122 13.69 0.21 3.73
C TYR A 122 12.78 -1.01 3.88
N LYS A 123 13.08 -1.88 4.84
CA LYS A 123 12.23 -3.04 5.16
C LYS A 123 10.80 -2.60 5.43
N ARG A 124 10.62 -1.65 6.38
CA ARG A 124 9.29 -1.15 6.73
C ARG A 124 8.58 -0.50 5.54
N PHE A 125 9.29 0.29 4.73
CA PHE A 125 8.73 0.92 3.53
C PHE A 125 8.15 -0.10 2.55
N TYR A 126 8.94 -1.12 2.17
CA TYR A 126 8.48 -2.13 1.23
C TYR A 126 7.45 -3.08 1.84
N GLN A 127 7.61 -3.45 3.12
CA GLN A 127 6.64 -4.28 3.84
C GLN A 127 5.27 -3.60 3.90
N LEU A 128 5.23 -2.32 4.26
CA LEU A 128 3.98 -1.56 4.29
C LEU A 128 3.36 -1.47 2.89
N LEU A 129 4.05 -0.87 1.92
CA LEU A 129 3.44 -0.56 0.62
C LEU A 129 3.14 -1.78 -0.26
N LEU A 130 3.94 -2.84 -0.18
CA LEU A 130 3.64 -4.09 -0.88
C LEU A 130 2.54 -4.89 -0.19
N GLY A 131 2.42 -4.74 1.13
CA GLY A 131 1.44 -5.44 1.95
C GLY A 131 0.08 -4.77 2.10
N LEU A 132 -0.12 -3.55 1.59
CA LEU A 132 -1.42 -2.89 1.72
C LEU A 132 -2.52 -3.72 1.03
N PRO A 133 -3.72 -3.86 1.65
CA PRO A 133 -4.13 -3.32 2.96
C PRO A 133 -3.74 -4.19 4.18
N MET A 134 -3.28 -5.42 4.00
CA MET A 134 -2.97 -6.38 5.09
C MET A 134 -1.95 -5.82 6.10
N SER A 135 -0.91 -5.15 5.62
CA SER A 135 0.15 -4.55 6.43
C SER A 135 -0.32 -3.42 7.37
N LEU A 136 -1.55 -2.91 7.21
CA LEU A 136 -2.14 -1.96 8.16
C LEU A 136 -2.33 -2.56 9.56
N GLN A 137 -2.49 -3.89 9.65
CA GLN A 137 -2.58 -4.59 10.93
C GLN A 137 -1.26 -4.54 11.71
N ASP A 138 -0.13 -4.49 10.99
CA ASP A 138 1.22 -4.43 11.57
C ASP A 138 1.60 -3.03 12.05
N GLU A 139 1.00 -1.99 11.45
CA GLU A 139 1.33 -0.57 11.67
C GLU A 139 0.58 0.09 12.84
N LYS A 140 -0.26 -0.67 13.56
CA LYS A 140 -1.09 -0.19 14.69
C LYS A 140 -1.75 1.16 14.41
N ILE A 141 -2.65 1.16 13.43
CA ILE A 141 -3.30 2.39 12.99
C ILE A 141 -4.42 2.83 13.95
N ALA A 142 -4.56 4.13 14.14
CA ALA A 142 -5.75 4.74 14.73
C ALA A 142 -6.70 5.18 13.61
N LEU A 143 -7.94 4.69 13.64
CA LEU A 143 -8.98 5.05 12.68
C LEU A 143 -9.69 6.32 13.15
N LYS A 144 -9.98 7.22 12.21
CA LYS A 144 -10.92 8.31 12.45
C LYS A 144 -12.31 7.78 12.06
N ASP A 145 -13.28 7.87 12.96
CA ASP A 145 -14.60 7.20 12.87
C ASP A 145 -15.53 7.67 11.74
N LYS A 146 -15.03 8.43 10.76
CA LYS A 146 -15.81 8.98 9.66
C LYS A 146 -15.37 8.39 8.33
N VAL A 147 -16.23 7.55 7.76
CA VAL A 147 -16.15 7.11 6.36
C VAL A 147 -16.79 8.18 5.48
N GLU A 148 -16.07 8.61 4.44
CA GLU A 148 -16.57 9.56 3.44
C GLU A 148 -16.71 8.86 2.09
N GLU A 149 -17.84 9.04 1.40
CA GLU A 149 -17.99 8.66 -0.01
C GLU A 149 -17.51 9.80 -0.89
N VAL A 150 -16.55 9.50 -1.77
CA VAL A 150 -15.89 10.48 -2.64
C VAL A 150 -15.69 9.90 -4.03
N ILE A 151 -15.34 10.76 -4.99
CA ILE A 151 -14.78 10.32 -6.27
C ILE A 151 -13.26 10.40 -6.16
N PHE A 152 -12.58 9.27 -6.37
CA PHE A 152 -11.13 9.17 -6.38
C PHE A 152 -10.66 8.58 -7.71
N ASN A 153 -9.95 9.38 -8.51
CA ASN A 153 -9.48 9.01 -9.85
C ASN A 153 -10.60 8.39 -10.72
N ASP A 154 -11.69 9.13 -10.86
CA ASP A 154 -12.90 8.77 -11.62
C ASP A 154 -13.66 7.53 -11.12
N LYS A 155 -13.39 7.06 -9.89
CA LYS A 155 -14.10 5.94 -9.24
C LYS A 155 -14.78 6.36 -7.95
N ASN A 156 -15.97 5.84 -7.70
CA ASN A 156 -16.62 5.99 -6.40
C ASN A 156 -15.82 5.23 -5.34
N ALA A 157 -15.49 5.89 -4.24
CA ALA A 157 -14.62 5.35 -3.21
C ALA A 157 -15.08 5.71 -1.80
N TYR A 158 -14.89 4.77 -0.87
CA TYR A 158 -14.81 5.06 0.55
C TYR A 158 -13.43 5.61 0.89
N LYS A 159 -13.39 6.82 1.45
CA LYS A 159 -12.19 7.45 2.01
C LYS A 159 -12.17 7.25 3.52
N LEU A 160 -11.09 6.65 4.00
CA LEU A 160 -10.82 6.41 5.42
C LEU A 160 -9.58 7.22 5.82
N SER A 161 -9.70 8.04 6.85
CA SER A 161 -8.55 8.73 7.43
C SER A 161 -7.95 7.91 8.57
N VAL A 162 -6.64 7.66 8.51
CA VAL A 162 -5.93 6.84 9.49
C VAL A 162 -4.67 7.56 9.98
N GLU A 163 -4.25 7.22 11.20
CA GLU A 163 -3.00 7.68 11.78
C GLU A 163 -2.11 6.49 12.13
N LEU A 164 -0.91 6.41 11.56
CA LEU A 164 0.09 5.39 11.89
C LEU A 164 0.72 5.66 13.27
N GLU A 165 1.00 4.62 14.05
CA GLU A 165 1.72 4.78 15.34
C GLU A 165 3.09 5.45 15.15
N LYS A 166 3.79 5.10 14.07
CA LYS A 166 5.08 5.69 13.70
C LYS A 166 4.96 6.36 12.33
N PRO A 167 5.49 7.58 12.14
CA PRO A 167 5.48 8.20 10.82
C PRO A 167 6.35 7.41 9.84
N MET A 168 5.95 7.37 8.57
CA MET A 168 6.84 6.97 7.47
C MET A 168 7.45 8.22 6.84
N PHE A 169 6.64 8.97 6.08
CA PHE A 169 6.89 10.38 5.74
C PHE A 169 6.05 11.29 6.64
N SER A 170 4.76 10.94 6.73
CA SER A 170 3.80 11.44 7.71
C SER A 170 3.14 10.24 8.40
N LYS A 171 2.51 10.51 9.54
CA LYS A 171 1.61 9.57 10.22
C LYS A 171 0.17 9.65 9.69
N ASN A 172 -0.22 10.74 9.02
CA ASN A 172 -1.60 10.95 8.59
C ASN A 172 -1.79 10.48 7.15
N TRP A 173 -2.71 9.52 6.97
CA TRP A 173 -2.96 8.89 5.68
C TRP A 173 -4.45 8.92 5.36
N ASN A 174 -4.79 9.05 4.07
CA ASN A 174 -6.12 8.72 3.55
C ASN A 174 -6.00 7.42 2.74
N LEU A 175 -6.92 6.49 2.96
CA LEU A 175 -7.03 5.23 2.22
C LEU A 175 -8.31 5.26 1.38
N TYR A 176 -8.24 4.83 0.13
CA TYR A 176 -9.37 4.89 -0.81
C TYR A 176 -9.75 3.49 -1.26
N PHE A 177 -10.96 3.05 -0.93
CA PHE A 177 -11.48 1.73 -1.27
C PHE A 177 -12.65 1.85 -2.24
N SER A 178 -12.66 1.01 -3.28
CA SER A 178 -13.78 0.89 -4.22
C SER A 178 -15.07 0.56 -3.47
N VAL A 179 -16.15 1.29 -3.76
CA VAL A 179 -17.48 0.99 -3.19
C VAL A 179 -18.08 -0.30 -3.78
N ASP A 180 -17.63 -0.71 -4.96
CA ASP A 180 -18.19 -1.86 -5.68
C ASP A 180 -17.69 -3.18 -5.10
N ASP A 181 -16.42 -3.24 -4.70
CA ASP A 181 -15.74 -4.49 -4.38
C ASP A 181 -14.64 -4.38 -3.31
N PHE A 182 -14.51 -3.23 -2.65
CA PHE A 182 -13.53 -2.98 -1.58
C PHE A 182 -12.06 -3.09 -2.04
N THR A 183 -11.77 -3.04 -3.35
CA THR A 183 -10.40 -2.92 -3.86
C THR A 183 -9.75 -1.65 -3.32
N LEU A 184 -8.50 -1.73 -2.86
CA LEU A 184 -7.74 -0.55 -2.47
C LEU A 184 -7.28 0.17 -3.74
N LEU A 185 -7.83 1.36 -3.98
CA LEU A 185 -7.62 2.16 -5.19
C LEU A 185 -6.39 3.06 -5.12
N GLY A 186 -5.95 3.38 -3.91
CA GLY A 186 -4.82 4.27 -3.69
C GLY A 186 -4.78 4.81 -2.27
N ILE A 187 -3.78 5.65 -2.03
CA ILE A 187 -3.55 6.30 -0.74
C ILE A 187 -3.13 7.76 -0.94
N GLU A 188 -3.31 8.57 0.10
CA GLU A 188 -2.62 9.85 0.25
C GLU A 188 -1.86 9.86 1.57
N ILE A 189 -0.64 10.38 1.56
CA ILE A 189 0.20 10.62 2.73
C ILE A 189 0.27 12.13 2.92
N ILE A 190 -0.40 12.66 3.96
CA ILE A 190 -0.66 14.10 4.09
C ILE A 190 0.07 14.73 5.27
N PHE A 191 0.44 16.00 5.16
CA PHE A 191 0.98 16.79 6.27
C PHE A 191 -0.10 17.77 6.75
N PRO A 192 -0.71 17.58 7.94
CA PRO A 192 -1.80 18.45 8.41
C PRO A 192 -1.41 19.93 8.51
N ASP A 193 -0.14 20.20 8.80
CA ASP A 193 0.39 21.55 8.93
C ASP A 193 0.65 22.24 7.58
N ASP A 194 0.59 21.50 6.47
CA ASP A 194 0.80 22.01 5.12
C ASP A 194 0.03 21.18 4.08
N ALA A 195 -1.17 21.64 3.74
CA ALA A 195 -2.06 20.95 2.81
C ALA A 195 -1.49 20.83 1.38
N THR A 196 -0.42 21.56 1.05
CA THR A 196 0.24 21.46 -0.26
C THR A 196 1.31 20.39 -0.30
N LYS A 197 1.72 19.86 0.87
CA LYS A 197 2.72 18.80 0.98
C LYS A 197 2.05 17.45 1.18
N GLY A 198 2.55 16.47 0.45
CA GLY A 198 2.14 15.09 0.58
C GLY A 198 2.28 14.35 -0.73
N GLU A 199 2.01 13.05 -0.67
CA GLU A 199 2.10 12.18 -1.83
C GLU A 199 0.75 11.50 -2.03
N ARG A 200 0.29 11.41 -3.28
CA ARG A 200 -0.83 10.60 -3.70
C ARG A 200 -0.31 9.43 -4.51
N LEU A 201 -0.69 8.22 -4.13
CA LEU A 201 -0.41 7.02 -4.90
C LEU A 201 -1.71 6.51 -5.51
N LEU A 202 -1.73 6.39 -6.84
CA LEU A 202 -2.82 5.74 -7.58
C LEU A 202 -2.44 4.31 -7.90
N PHE A 203 -3.31 3.35 -7.58
CA PHE A 203 -3.04 1.94 -7.81
C PHE A 203 -3.69 1.49 -9.11
N ASP A 204 -2.92 0.75 -9.92
CA ASP A 204 -3.37 0.25 -11.22
C ASP A 204 -2.85 -1.16 -11.51
N GLY A 205 -3.69 -1.93 -12.21
CA GLY A 205 -3.50 -3.34 -12.49
C GLY A 205 -3.41 -4.23 -11.23
N GLU A 206 -3.53 -5.54 -11.44
CA GLU A 206 -3.37 -6.53 -10.38
C GLU A 206 -2.22 -7.48 -10.73
N ILE A 207 -1.50 -7.92 -9.70
CA ILE A 207 -0.51 -8.99 -9.78
C ILE A 207 -0.65 -9.89 -8.57
N LYS A 208 -0.38 -11.18 -8.74
CA LYS A 208 -0.33 -12.14 -7.64
C LYS A 208 1.12 -12.32 -7.18
N ILE A 209 1.38 -12.11 -5.89
CA ILE A 209 2.69 -12.34 -5.25
C ILE A 209 2.43 -13.28 -4.08
N SER A 210 3.03 -14.48 -4.09
CA SER A 210 2.81 -15.46 -3.00
C SER A 210 1.32 -15.70 -2.66
N ASN A 211 0.47 -15.75 -3.70
CA ASN A 211 -0.99 -15.87 -3.64
C ASN A 211 -1.80 -14.66 -3.15
N ILE A 212 -1.14 -13.56 -2.81
CA ILE A 212 -1.76 -12.30 -2.43
C ILE A 212 -1.97 -11.46 -3.68
N ILE A 213 -3.15 -10.87 -3.83
CA ILE A 213 -3.45 -9.91 -4.89
C ILE A 213 -2.92 -8.55 -4.43
N SER A 214 -2.03 -7.98 -5.22
CA SER A 214 -1.45 -6.67 -4.97
C SER A 214 -1.63 -5.79 -6.20
N PRO A 215 -1.66 -4.46 -6.04
CA PRO A 215 -1.63 -3.58 -7.19
C PRO A 215 -0.29 -3.76 -7.91
N ARG A 216 -0.37 -3.95 -9.23
CA ARG A 216 0.81 -4.14 -10.07
C ARG A 216 1.62 -2.85 -10.19
N MET A 217 0.91 -1.72 -10.25
CA MET A 217 1.47 -0.40 -10.46
C MET A 217 1.03 0.56 -9.35
N ARG A 218 1.95 1.40 -8.90
CA ARG A 218 1.69 2.51 -7.97
C ARG A 218 2.24 3.78 -8.61
N HIS A 219 1.36 4.67 -9.05
CA HIS A 219 1.73 5.94 -9.65
C HIS A 219 1.83 7.02 -8.57
N TRP A 220 3.00 7.64 -8.44
CA TRP A 220 3.28 8.66 -7.46
C TRP A 220 3.02 10.04 -8.03
N TYR A 221 2.26 10.83 -7.28
CA TYR A 221 2.00 12.23 -7.54
C TYR A 221 2.23 13.04 -6.27
N GLU A 222 2.60 14.30 -6.43
CA GLU A 222 2.36 15.31 -5.40
C GLU A 222 0.84 15.55 -5.27
N LEU A 223 0.38 16.15 -4.16
CA LEU A 223 -1.06 16.42 -3.95
C LEU A 223 -1.66 17.38 -4.99
N ASP A 224 -0.85 18.21 -5.64
CA ASP A 224 -1.24 19.09 -6.75
C ASP A 224 -1.38 18.36 -8.10
N ASN A 225 -1.23 17.03 -8.13
CA ASN A 225 -1.23 16.15 -9.30
C ASN A 225 0.03 16.20 -10.17
N THR A 226 1.13 16.80 -9.71
CA THR A 226 2.42 16.68 -10.37
C THR A 226 2.92 15.24 -10.30
N TYR A 227 3.18 14.61 -11.44
CA TYR A 227 3.68 13.24 -11.50
C TYR A 227 5.15 13.12 -11.09
N SER A 228 5.44 12.25 -10.12
CA SER A 228 6.78 12.04 -9.55
C SER A 228 7.45 10.75 -10.04
N GLY A 229 6.65 9.75 -10.43
CA GLY A 229 7.14 8.47 -10.96
C GLY A 229 6.17 7.32 -10.72
N SER A 230 6.63 6.09 -10.98
CA SER A 230 5.82 4.89 -10.73
C SER A 230 6.66 3.77 -10.14
N ASP A 231 6.02 2.88 -9.41
CA ASP A 231 6.57 1.57 -9.06
C ASP A 231 5.78 0.52 -9.84
N ILE A 232 6.48 -0.30 -10.63
CA ILE A 232 5.88 -1.26 -11.57
C ILE A 232 6.48 -2.62 -11.25
N ILE A 233 5.66 -3.51 -10.69
CA ILE A 233 6.07 -4.88 -10.39
C ILE A 233 6.05 -5.67 -11.69
N LEU A 234 7.23 -6.11 -12.14
CA LEU A 234 7.38 -6.86 -13.39
C LEU A 234 6.99 -8.33 -13.21
N ARG A 235 7.50 -8.95 -12.14
CA ARG A 235 7.31 -10.36 -11.81
C ARG A 235 7.76 -10.67 -10.39
N GLU A 236 7.20 -11.75 -9.85
CA GLU A 236 7.82 -12.51 -8.77
C GLU A 236 9.04 -13.25 -9.34
N VAL A 237 10.20 -13.09 -8.71
CA VAL A 237 11.42 -13.82 -9.06
C VAL A 237 11.31 -15.18 -8.37
N LYS A 238 11.27 -16.24 -9.17
CA LYS A 238 11.21 -17.62 -8.70
C LYS A 238 12.60 -18.14 -8.37
#